data_AF-A0A2N6VHD8-F1
#
_entry.id   AF-A0A2N6VHD8-F1
#
_cell.length_a   1.000
_cell.length_b   1.000
_cell.length_c   1.000
_cell.angle_alpha   90.00
_cell.angle_beta   90.00
_cell.angle_gamma   90.00
#
_symmetry.space_group_name_H-M   'P 1'
#
loop_
_entity.id
_entity.type
_entity.pdbx_description
1 polymer ?
#
loop_
_entity_poly.entity_id
_entity_poly.type
_entity_poly.pdbx_seq_one_letter_code
_entity_poly.pdbx_strand_id
1 'polypeptide(L)'
;MAMEHDLTIVPVLNKIDLPAANPDKYAEELANLIGVEPEDCLRVSGKTGEGVEAVLDRIVSDIPAPEGNKDAPARAMIFDSVYDTYRGVVTYVRVVDGKLGPREK
;
A
#
# COMPACT_ATOMS: atom_id res chain seq x y z
N MET A 1 -1.95 -8.71 -11.42
CA MET A 1 -1.43 -8.83 -10.04
C MET A 1 -0.42 -7.72 -9.78
N ALA A 2 -0.11 -7.34 -8.53
CA ALA A 2 0.88 -6.28 -8.25
C ALA A 2 2.26 -6.56 -8.89
N MET A 3 2.62 -7.86 -8.97
CA MET A 3 3.81 -8.37 -9.67
C MET A 3 3.85 -8.06 -11.17
N GLU A 4 2.70 -7.75 -11.79
CA GLU A 4 2.59 -7.47 -13.24
C GLU A 4 2.62 -5.95 -13.54
N HIS A 5 2.70 -5.11 -12.51
CA HIS A 5 2.58 -3.65 -12.63
C HIS A 5 3.79 -2.88 -12.08
N ASP A 6 4.97 -3.52 -12.01
CA ASP A 6 6.22 -2.92 -11.52
C ASP A 6 6.08 -2.22 -10.16
N LEU A 7 5.25 -2.78 -9.28
CA LEU A 7 5.06 -2.26 -7.93
C LEU A 7 6.03 -2.94 -6.96
N THR A 8 6.66 -2.15 -6.09
CA THR A 8 7.41 -2.69 -4.94
C THR A 8 6.47 -3.45 -4.02
N ILE A 9 6.84 -4.68 -3.67
CA ILE A 9 6.07 -5.55 -2.77
C ILE A 9 6.77 -5.61 -1.41
N VAL A 10 6.05 -5.24 -0.34
CA VAL A 10 6.50 -5.40 1.04
C VAL A 10 5.72 -6.58 1.66
N PRO A 11 6.33 -7.75 1.86
CA PRO A 11 5.65 -8.92 2.38
C PRO A 11 5.42 -8.77 3.89
N VAL A 12 4.16 -8.90 4.32
CA VAL A 12 3.75 -8.73 5.72
C VAL A 12 2.85 -9.88 6.14
N LEU A 13 3.28 -10.64 7.15
CA LEU A 13 2.53 -11.71 7.77
C LEU A 13 1.84 -11.18 9.04
N ASN A 14 0.52 -11.01 8.96
CA ASN A 14 -0.28 -10.45 10.05
C ASN A 14 -0.83 -11.52 11.02
N LYS A 15 -1.27 -11.08 12.19
CA LYS A 15 -1.94 -11.85 13.25
C LYS A 15 -1.03 -12.84 13.99
N ILE A 16 0.23 -12.48 14.21
CA ILE A 16 1.17 -13.31 14.99
C ILE A 16 0.78 -13.46 16.47
N ASP A 17 -0.16 -12.65 16.95
CA ASP A 17 -0.67 -12.70 18.32
C ASP A 17 -1.57 -13.91 18.62
N LEU A 18 -1.99 -14.65 17.59
CA LEU A 18 -2.88 -15.79 17.78
C LEU A 18 -2.09 -17.00 18.34
N PRO A 19 -2.61 -17.73 19.34
CA PRO A 19 -1.95 -18.93 19.87
C PRO A 19 -1.75 -20.05 18.85
N ALA A 20 -2.56 -20.04 17.79
CA ALA A 20 -2.47 -20.99 16.67
C ALA A 20 -1.66 -20.43 15.48
N ALA A 21 -1.08 -19.24 15.59
CA ALA A 21 -0.22 -18.69 14.56
C ALA A 21 1.04 -19.57 14.41
N ASN A 22 1.43 -19.82 13.16
CA ASN A 22 2.70 -20.47 12.84
C ASN A 22 3.51 -19.55 11.92
N PRO A 23 4.09 -18.46 12.46
CA PRO A 23 4.64 -17.38 11.63
C PRO A 23 5.77 -17.84 10.71
N ASP A 24 6.61 -18.76 11.15
CA ASP A 24 7.77 -19.21 10.37
C ASP A 24 7.35 -20.05 9.17
N LYS A 25 6.45 -21.02 9.37
CA LYS A 25 5.90 -21.82 8.28
C LYS A 25 5.22 -20.95 7.21
N TYR A 26 4.38 -20.01 7.64
CA TYR A 26 3.64 -19.16 6.70
C TYR A 26 4.52 -18.06 6.07
N ALA A 27 5.58 -17.63 6.74
CA ALA A 27 6.59 -16.77 6.13
C ALA A 27 7.32 -17.50 5.00
N GLU A 28 7.69 -18.78 5.16
CA GLU A 28 8.26 -19.59 4.08
C GLU A 28 7.30 -19.76 2.90
N GLU A 29 6.02 -20.06 3.16
CA GLU A 29 5.02 -20.18 2.09
C GLU A 29 4.83 -18.85 1.33
N LEU A 30 4.75 -17.73 2.05
CA LEU A 30 4.60 -16.39 1.47
C LEU A 30 5.83 -15.98 0.66
N ALA A 31 7.02 -16.25 1.19
CA ALA A 31 8.30 -15.97 0.56
C ALA A 31 8.46 -16.74 -0.76
N ASN A 32 8.13 -18.03 -0.76
CA ASN A 32 8.12 -18.85 -1.97
C ASN A 32 7.10 -18.37 -3.02
N LEU A 33 5.95 -17.85 -2.59
CA LEU A 33 4.92 -17.32 -3.49
C LEU A 33 5.36 -16.02 -4.18
N ILE A 34 6.05 -15.14 -3.44
CA ILE A 34 6.46 -13.81 -3.92
C ILE A 34 7.87 -13.85 -4.56
N GLY A 35 8.68 -14.87 -4.27
CA GLY A 35 10.05 -15.00 -4.76
C GLY A 35 11.07 -14.19 -3.95
N VAL A 36 10.88 -14.13 -2.63
CA VAL A 36 11.75 -13.42 -1.67
C VAL A 36 12.25 -14.39 -0.60
N GLU A 37 13.15 -13.96 0.27
CA GLU A 37 13.58 -14.79 1.40
C GLU A 37 12.56 -14.76 2.56
N PRO A 38 12.39 -15.85 3.33
CA PRO A 38 11.47 -15.89 4.48
C PRO A 38 11.78 -14.83 5.55
N GLU A 39 13.03 -14.37 5.60
CA GLU A 39 13.50 -13.34 6.52
C GLU A 39 13.02 -11.94 6.13
N ASP A 40 12.73 -11.69 4.85
CA ASP A 40 12.16 -10.43 4.37
C ASP A 40 10.67 -10.29 4.72
N CYS A 41 10.00 -11.38 5.09
CA CYS A 41 8.60 -11.39 5.49
C CYS A 41 8.43 -10.84 6.91
N LEU A 42 7.94 -9.59 7.00
CA LEU A 42 7.70 -8.92 8.28
C LEU A 42 6.56 -9.60 9.05
N ARG A 43 6.85 -10.02 10.27
CA ARG A 43 5.88 -10.63 11.19
C ARG A 43 5.25 -9.53 12.02
N VAL A 44 3.93 -9.37 11.92
CA VAL A 44 3.21 -8.28 12.59
C VAL A 44 1.91 -8.72 13.25
N SER A 45 1.49 -7.95 14.25
CA SER A 45 0.13 -7.99 14.75
C SER A 45 -0.49 -6.60 14.64
N GLY A 46 -1.43 -6.45 13.71
CA GLY A 46 -2.27 -5.25 13.63
C GLY A 46 -3.17 -5.06 14.85
N LYS A 47 -3.28 -6.06 15.75
CA LYS A 47 -4.06 -5.97 16.99
C LYS A 47 -3.25 -5.41 18.15
N THR A 48 -2.02 -5.89 18.34
CA THR A 48 -1.15 -5.44 19.45
C THR A 48 -0.25 -4.28 19.05
N GLY A 49 -0.04 -4.06 17.76
CA GLY A 49 0.90 -3.08 17.20
C GLY A 49 2.31 -3.63 16.99
N GLU A 50 2.58 -4.87 17.41
CA GLU A 50 3.89 -5.51 17.23
C GLU A 50 4.28 -5.57 15.75
N GLY A 51 5.49 -5.09 15.43
CA GLY A 51 6.05 -5.09 14.08
C GLY A 51 5.46 -4.04 13.11
N VAL A 52 4.47 -3.23 13.53
CA VAL A 52 3.86 -2.20 12.67
C VAL A 52 4.84 -1.09 12.32
N GLU A 53 5.68 -0.66 13.27
CA GLU A 53 6.71 0.36 13.02
C GLU A 53 7.68 -0.09 11.92
N ALA A 54 8.16 -1.34 11.97
CA ALA A 54 9.04 -1.91 10.95
C ALA A 54 8.39 -1.95 9.56
N VAL A 55 7.06 -2.14 9.48
CA VAL A 55 6.34 -2.05 8.20
C VAL A 55 6.35 -0.63 7.67
N LEU A 56 6.13 0.38 8.52
CA LEU A 56 6.18 1.78 8.10
C LEU A 56 7.58 2.18 7.65
N ASP A 57 8.61 1.76 8.37
CA ASP A 57 10.01 2.00 8.00
C ASP A 57 10.32 1.39 6.62
N ARG A 58 9.88 0.15 6.39
CA ARG A 58 10.06 -0.54 5.11
C ARG A 58 9.30 0.12 3.96
N ILE A 59 8.09 0.61 4.22
CA ILE A 59 7.31 1.39 3.25
C ILE A 59 8.08 2.65 2.84
N VAL A 60 8.66 3.36 3.80
CA VAL A 60 9.42 4.59 3.53
C VAL A 60 10.73 4.30 2.79
N SER A 61 11.43 3.21 3.13
CA SER A 61 12.71 2.87 2.51
C SER A 61 12.58 2.32 1.09
N ASP A 62 11.57 1.47 0.84
CA ASP A 62 11.54 0.65 -0.37
C ASP A 62 10.56 1.17 -1.43
N ILE A 63 9.49 1.86 -1.03
CA ILE A 63 8.49 2.35 -1.99
C ILE A 63 9.01 3.66 -2.62
N PRO A 64 9.18 3.71 -3.95
CA PRO A 64 9.64 4.93 -4.60
C PRO A 64 8.63 6.06 -4.42
N ALA A 65 9.15 7.29 -4.31
CA ALA A 65 8.33 8.48 -4.32
C ALA A 65 7.52 8.58 -5.64
N PRO A 66 6.31 9.16 -5.60
CA PRO A 66 5.52 9.34 -6.82
C PRO A 66 6.24 10.29 -7.80
N GLU A 67 6.25 9.92 -9.07
CA GLU A 67 6.80 10.74 -10.15
C GLU A 67 5.71 11.60 -10.79
N GLY A 68 6.06 12.83 -11.16
CA GLY A 68 5.14 13.78 -11.78
C GLY A 68 5.69 15.21 -11.83
N ASN A 69 5.09 16.04 -12.67
CA ASN A 69 5.40 17.46 -12.75
C ASN A 69 4.28 18.31 -12.13
N LYS A 70 4.58 18.94 -10.99
CA LYS A 70 3.66 19.83 -10.27
C LYS A 70 3.24 21.08 -11.06
N ASP A 71 4.04 21.49 -12.04
CA ASP A 71 3.82 22.70 -12.84
C ASP A 71 3.13 22.39 -14.19
N ALA A 72 2.90 21.11 -14.51
CA ALA A 72 2.16 20.69 -15.71
C ALA A 72 0.63 20.80 -15.51
N PRO A 73 -0.17 20.73 -16.59
CA PRO A 73 -1.64 20.67 -16.48
C PRO A 73 -2.11 19.50 -15.60
N ALA A 74 -3.21 19.70 -14.88
CA ALA A 74 -3.74 18.73 -13.94
C ALA A 74 -4.05 17.39 -14.65
N ARG A 75 -3.45 16.31 -14.15
CA ARG A 75 -3.70 14.95 -14.61
C ARG A 75 -3.87 14.03 -13.42
N ALA A 76 -5.01 13.37 -13.34
CA ALA A 76 -5.33 12.47 -12.24
C ALA A 76 -6.00 11.19 -12.74
N MET A 77 -5.72 10.08 -12.05
CA MET A 77 -6.32 8.79 -12.31
C MET A 77 -7.43 8.52 -11.29
N ILE A 78 -8.65 8.31 -11.77
CA ILE A 78 -9.76 7.83 -10.96
C ILE A 78 -9.54 6.36 -10.67
N PHE A 79 -9.53 5.97 -9.40
CA PHE A 79 -9.43 4.56 -9.02
C PHE A 79 -10.62 4.06 -8.21
N ASP A 80 -11.41 4.95 -7.63
CA ASP A 80 -12.64 4.59 -6.91
C ASP A 80 -13.64 5.76 -6.88
N SER A 81 -14.91 5.47 -6.58
CA SER A 81 -15.95 6.48 -6.38
C SER A 81 -17.04 5.99 -5.44
N VAL A 82 -17.55 6.88 -4.60
CA VAL A 82 -18.65 6.62 -3.67
C VAL A 82 -19.75 7.67 -3.83
N TYR A 83 -21.00 7.27 -3.66
CA TYR A 83 -22.12 8.19 -3.63
C TYR A 83 -22.35 8.70 -2.20
N ASP A 84 -22.26 10.02 -2.02
CA ASP A 84 -22.58 10.73 -0.78
C ASP A 84 -23.91 11.47 -0.94
N THR A 85 -24.82 11.30 0.02
CA THR A 85 -26.18 11.85 -0.04
C THR A 85 -26.22 13.38 -0.14
N TYR A 86 -25.20 14.10 0.34
CA TYR A 86 -25.14 15.56 0.33
C TYR A 86 -24.20 16.11 -0.74
N ARG A 87 -23.11 15.40 -1.03
CA ARG A 87 -22.04 15.85 -1.94
C ARG A 87 -22.18 15.28 -3.35
N GLY A 88 -23.10 14.34 -3.56
CA GLY A 88 -23.23 13.61 -4.82
C GLY A 88 -22.10 12.59 -4.99
N VAL A 89 -21.64 12.39 -6.22
CA VAL A 89 -20.54 11.45 -6.50
C VAL A 89 -19.21 12.03 -6.01
N VAL A 90 -18.58 11.34 -5.07
CA VAL A 90 -17.23 11.63 -4.57
C VAL A 90 -16.26 10.65 -5.21
N THR A 91 -15.29 11.18 -5.95
CA THR A 91 -14.30 10.36 -6.67
C THR A 91 -12.95 10.41 -5.97
N TYR A 92 -12.36 9.24 -5.71
CA TYR A 92 -11.00 9.12 -5.22
C TYR A 92 -10.02 9.08 -6.40
N VAL A 93 -9.04 9.97 -6.36
CA VAL A 93 -8.09 10.16 -7.45
C VAL A 93 -6.65 10.09 -6.96
N ARG A 94 -5.78 9.53 -7.79
CA ARG A 94 -4.32 9.70 -7.68
C ARG A 94 -3.91 10.83 -8.61
N VAL A 95 -3.43 11.94 -8.05
CA VAL A 95 -2.86 13.04 -8.85
C VAL A 95 -1.49 12.59 -9.37
N VAL A 96 -1.30 12.69 -10.68
CA VAL A 96 -0.03 12.35 -11.36
C VAL A 96 0.72 13.63 -11.70
N ASP A 97 0.05 14.61 -12.30
CA ASP A 97 0.64 15.92 -12.63
C ASP A 97 -0.25 17.07 -12.17
N GLY A 98 0.37 18.23 -12.02
CA GLY A 98 -0.30 19.47 -11.67
C GLY A 98 -0.86 19.46 -10.25
N LYS A 99 -1.98 20.17 -10.08
CA LYS A 99 -2.69 20.32 -8.81
C LYS A 99 -4.18 20.38 -9.06
N LEU A 100 -4.97 19.96 -8.08
CA LEU A 100 -6.43 20.10 -8.10
C LEU A 100 -6.84 21.04 -6.97
N GLY A 101 -7.37 22.21 -7.34
CA GLY A 101 -7.92 23.18 -6.41
C GLY A 101 -9.45 23.08 -6.28
N PRO A 102 -10.03 23.58 -5.18
CA PRO A 102 -11.48 23.74 -5.08
C PRO A 102 -12.01 24.65 -6.20
N ARG A 103 -13.10 24.22 -6.87
CA ARG A 103 -13.80 24.98 -7.92
C ARG A 103 -12.98 25.26 -9.20
N GLU A 104 -11.91 24.51 -9.42
CA GLU A 104 -11.19 24.52 -10.70
C GLU A 104 -12.06 23.90 -11.81
N LYS A 105 -12.02 24.48 -13.02
CA LYS A 105 -12.84 24.06 -14.16
C LYS A 105 -12.04 23.20 -15.13
#